data_AF-A0A371DAQ8-F1
#
_entry.id   AF-A0A371DAQ8-F1
#
_cell.length_a   1.000
_cell.length_b   1.000
_cell.length_c   1.000
_cell.angle_alpha   90.00
_cell.angle_beta   90.00
_cell.angle_gamma   90.00
#
_symmetry.space_group_name_H-M   'P 1'
#
loop_
_entity.id
_entity.type
_entity.pdbx_description
1 polymer ?
#
loop_
_entity_poly.entity_id
_entity_poly.type
_entity_poly.pdbx_seq_one_letter_code
_entity_poly.pdbx_strand_id
1 'polypeptide(L)'
;MATRNLTFRSTNLGDNVTLMLCFTPPTSQLFVDQFPIAWKVTTLAATGRSSLNATWTANLGFSATQVGQGSIVTAGNYTPIKVGQTTTLLLDQTARPPVLHWTDPKALSGVTTVQAVNGTGGPAGIGIGFITDLDKPTEDMSVALTWPNVGNTLAVTGDFTPILSAYVALDYQESQLIRGDIQSVAPIWQKNLLSLQANSTIVISKDATGAYVAQQLNGFTAEVDDVADSTEEDSTPLWKSLDEGVIRFIKRSYSATLTFDVPKRSDIGHCLKPIVDRLTEKGYQIKLATKVTSSRYCYPGSTAHCFTHHLA
;
A
#
# COMPACT_ATOMS: atom_id res chain seq x y z
N MET A 1 8.05 10.71 -5.81
CA MET A 1 7.58 9.38 -6.30
C MET A 1 6.27 9.02 -5.61
N ALA A 2 5.46 8.14 -6.21
CA ALA A 2 4.22 7.71 -5.59
C ALA A 2 4.48 6.67 -4.48
N THR A 3 3.88 6.91 -3.32
CA THR A 3 3.80 5.96 -2.21
C THR A 3 2.33 5.69 -1.91
N ARG A 4 1.99 4.44 -1.58
CA ARG A 4 0.65 4.02 -1.19
C ARG A 4 0.72 3.22 0.11
N ASN A 5 0.03 3.69 1.13
CA ASN A 5 -0.17 2.96 2.38
C ASN A 5 -1.55 2.32 2.35
N LEU A 6 -1.59 1.02 2.45
CA LEU A 6 -2.80 0.21 2.43
C LEU A 6 -3.00 -0.37 3.82
N THR A 7 -4.22 -0.24 4.34
CA THR A 7 -4.61 -0.89 5.58
C THR A 7 -5.80 -1.81 5.31
N PHE A 8 -5.57 -3.11 5.41
CA PHE A 8 -6.62 -4.12 5.33
C PHE A 8 -7.11 -4.41 6.74
N ARG A 9 -8.42 -4.41 6.98
CA ARG A 9 -9.03 -4.64 8.28
C ARG A 9 -10.14 -5.65 8.21
N SER A 10 -10.34 -6.39 9.30
CA SER A 10 -11.54 -7.21 9.49
C SER A 10 -12.06 -7.11 10.92
N THR A 11 -13.30 -7.53 11.13
CA THR A 11 -13.88 -7.68 12.46
C THR A 11 -14.78 -8.91 12.46
N ASN A 12 -14.55 -9.83 13.39
CA ASN A 12 -15.37 -11.03 13.61
C ASN A 12 -15.70 -11.80 12.32
N LEU A 13 -14.69 -12.36 11.63
CA LEU A 13 -14.91 -13.09 10.37
C LEU A 13 -15.60 -14.45 10.52
N GLY A 14 -15.72 -14.96 11.75
CA GLY A 14 -16.27 -16.28 12.05
C GLY A 14 -15.27 -17.42 11.87
N ASP A 15 -14.24 -17.26 11.03
CA ASP A 15 -13.15 -18.23 10.83
C ASP A 15 -11.78 -17.54 10.81
N ASN A 16 -10.74 -18.28 11.21
CA ASN A 16 -9.36 -17.85 11.02
C ASN A 16 -8.98 -18.08 9.57
N VAL A 17 -8.60 -17.02 8.85
CA VAL A 17 -8.24 -17.13 7.43
C VAL A 17 -7.00 -16.33 7.09
N THR A 18 -6.19 -16.88 6.20
CA THR A 18 -5.03 -16.19 5.67
C THR A 18 -5.45 -15.18 4.61
N LEU A 19 -5.04 -13.93 4.78
CA LEU A 19 -5.07 -12.89 3.76
C LEU A 19 -3.70 -12.83 3.10
N MET A 20 -3.66 -12.95 1.78
CA MET A 20 -2.46 -12.83 0.98
C MET A 20 -2.62 -11.70 -0.03
N LEU A 21 -1.62 -10.82 -0.11
CA LEU A 21 -1.49 -9.80 -1.13
C LEU A 21 -0.39 -10.21 -2.11
N CYS A 22 -0.65 -10.15 -3.41
CA CYS A 22 0.36 -10.42 -4.43
C CYS A 22 0.16 -9.55 -5.67
N PHE A 23 1.25 -9.32 -6.41
CA PHE A 23 1.20 -8.60 -7.68
C PHE A 23 1.06 -9.60 -8.83
N THR A 24 0.12 -9.33 -9.73
CA THR A 24 -0.16 -10.22 -10.86
C THR A 24 -0.02 -9.43 -12.16
N PRO A 25 1.13 -9.48 -12.84
CA PRO A 25 1.30 -8.80 -14.12
C PRO A 25 0.44 -9.47 -15.21
N PRO A 26 -0.12 -8.71 -16.16
CA PRO A 26 -0.93 -9.26 -17.24
C PRO A 26 -0.04 -9.84 -18.36
N THR A 27 0.72 -10.89 -18.05
CA THR A 27 1.70 -11.51 -18.97
C THR A 27 1.42 -12.99 -19.18
N SER A 28 1.63 -13.47 -20.41
CA SER A 28 1.51 -14.89 -20.77
C SER A 28 2.62 -15.76 -20.19
N GLN A 29 3.71 -15.16 -19.69
CA GLN A 29 4.85 -15.87 -19.08
C GLN A 29 4.65 -16.15 -17.59
N LEU A 30 3.53 -15.70 -17.02
CA LEU A 30 3.19 -15.93 -15.64
C LEU A 30 3.00 -17.44 -15.39
N PHE A 31 3.61 -17.95 -14.33
CA PHE A 31 3.67 -19.36 -13.94
C PHE A 31 4.44 -20.30 -14.87
N VAL A 32 5.10 -19.76 -15.91
CA VAL A 32 6.01 -20.53 -16.77
C VAL A 32 7.45 -20.25 -16.37
N ASP A 33 7.92 -19.04 -16.69
CA ASP A 33 9.28 -18.59 -16.37
C ASP A 33 9.28 -17.46 -15.34
N GLN A 34 8.13 -16.78 -15.17
CA GLN A 34 7.93 -15.70 -14.23
C GLN A 34 6.89 -16.09 -13.18
N PHE A 35 7.21 -15.93 -11.91
CA PHE A 35 6.34 -16.36 -10.81
C PHE A 35 6.05 -15.20 -9.85
N PRO A 36 4.79 -15.00 -9.44
CA PRO A 36 4.45 -14.05 -8.40
C PRO A 36 4.87 -14.52 -7.02
N ILE A 37 5.12 -13.55 -6.15
CA ILE A 37 5.45 -13.75 -4.74
C ILE A 37 4.27 -13.34 -3.87
N ALA A 38 4.00 -14.11 -2.82
CA ALA A 38 3.09 -13.76 -1.74
C ALA A 38 3.67 -12.57 -0.94
N TRP A 39 3.48 -11.35 -1.45
CA TRP A 39 4.19 -10.15 -1.00
C TRP A 39 3.91 -9.78 0.45
N LYS A 40 2.64 -9.81 0.87
CA LYS A 40 2.25 -9.58 2.26
C LYS A 40 1.22 -10.61 2.69
N VAL A 41 1.44 -11.20 3.86
CA VAL A 41 0.55 -12.25 4.38
C VAL A 41 0.22 -11.98 5.83
N THR A 42 -1.04 -12.18 6.21
CA THR A 42 -1.44 -12.22 7.62
C THR A 42 -2.57 -13.19 7.86
N THR A 43 -2.79 -13.58 9.11
CA THR A 43 -4.00 -14.29 9.52
C THR A 43 -5.03 -13.28 10.04
N LEU A 44 -6.20 -13.25 9.42
CA LEU A 44 -7.38 -12.56 9.92
C LEU A 44 -8.12 -13.48 10.89
N ALA A 45 -8.41 -12.98 12.08
CA ALA A 45 -8.98 -13.79 13.16
C ALA A 45 -10.48 -14.00 13.00
N ALA A 46 -10.95 -15.18 13.43
CA ALA A 46 -12.36 -15.53 13.53
C ALA A 46 -13.15 -14.55 14.41
N THR A 47 -12.53 -14.14 15.53
CA THR A 47 -13.10 -13.24 16.53
C THR A 47 -12.15 -12.09 16.82
N GLY A 48 -12.70 -10.91 17.07
CA GLY A 48 -11.91 -9.71 17.34
C GLY A 48 -11.62 -8.91 16.07
N ARG A 49 -10.59 -8.05 16.15
CA ARG A 49 -10.18 -7.16 15.06
C ARG A 49 -8.81 -7.59 14.56
N SER A 50 -8.65 -7.65 13.25
CA SER A 50 -7.35 -7.88 12.59
C SER A 50 -7.02 -6.73 11.66
N SER A 51 -5.72 -6.50 11.46
CA SER A 51 -5.23 -5.47 10.55
C SER A 51 -3.92 -5.92 9.90
N LEU A 52 -3.78 -5.66 8.60
CA LEU A 52 -2.52 -5.74 7.86
C LEU A 52 -2.23 -4.36 7.27
N ASN A 53 -1.02 -3.86 7.50
CA ASN A 53 -0.52 -2.65 6.85
C ASN A 53 0.48 -3.06 5.77
N ALA A 54 0.36 -2.47 4.59
CA ALA A 54 1.29 -2.65 3.49
C ALA A 54 1.63 -1.29 2.88
N THR A 55 2.93 -1.01 2.75
CA THR A 55 3.43 0.20 2.09
C THR A 55 4.05 -0.19 0.77
N TRP A 56 3.61 0.47 -0.30
CA TRP A 56 4.13 0.33 -1.65
C TRP A 56 4.75 1.63 -2.12
N THR A 57 5.85 1.54 -2.86
CA THR A 57 6.50 2.67 -3.53
C THR A 57 6.65 2.40 -5.02
N ALA A 58 6.73 3.46 -5.82
CA ALA A 58 7.01 3.36 -7.25
C ALA A 58 8.51 3.13 -7.58
N ASN A 59 9.37 2.96 -6.57
CA ASN A 59 10.80 2.74 -6.77
C ASN A 59 11.03 1.27 -7.12
N LEU A 60 11.31 0.98 -8.38
CA LEU A 60 11.60 -0.38 -8.82
C LEU A 60 13.04 -0.76 -8.51
N GLY A 61 13.25 -2.05 -8.26
CA GLY A 61 14.57 -2.65 -8.14
C GLY A 61 14.61 -4.03 -8.79
N PHE A 62 15.78 -4.39 -9.32
CA PHE A 62 16.11 -5.78 -9.59
C PHE A 62 16.94 -6.34 -8.43
N SER A 63 16.71 -7.61 -8.10
CA SER A 63 17.42 -8.32 -7.04
C SER A 63 17.88 -9.69 -7.53
N ALA A 64 19.03 -10.15 -7.03
CA ALA A 64 19.42 -11.53 -7.15
C ALA A 64 18.58 -12.33 -6.17
N THR A 65 17.69 -13.18 -6.66
CA THR A 65 16.77 -13.90 -5.76
C THR A 65 17.39 -15.17 -5.22
N GLN A 66 17.11 -15.44 -3.96
CA GLN A 66 17.49 -16.68 -3.29
C GLN A 66 16.21 -17.40 -2.88
N VAL A 67 16.08 -18.67 -3.28
CA VAL A 67 14.93 -19.50 -2.91
C VAL A 67 15.35 -20.44 -1.78
N GLY A 68 14.83 -20.18 -0.59
CA GLY A 68 15.07 -20.96 0.61
C GLY A 68 14.09 -22.12 0.80
N GLN A 69 14.11 -22.72 2.00
CA GLN A 69 13.12 -23.73 2.39
C GLN A 69 11.70 -23.18 2.27
N GLY A 70 10.74 -24.05 1.94
CA GLY A 70 9.34 -23.65 1.73
C GLY A 70 9.09 -22.82 0.46
N SER A 71 10.10 -22.66 -0.41
CA SER A 71 10.04 -21.76 -1.57
C SER A 71 9.93 -20.27 -1.17
N ILE A 72 10.46 -19.89 -0.02
CA ILE A 72 10.58 -18.48 0.38
C ILE A 72 11.63 -17.80 -0.49
N VAL A 73 11.25 -16.70 -1.12
CA VAL A 73 12.10 -15.91 -2.01
C VAL A 73 12.55 -14.64 -1.30
N THR A 74 13.85 -14.53 -1.05
CA THR A 74 14.44 -13.32 -0.48
C THR A 74 15.18 -12.52 -1.56
N ALA A 75 15.20 -11.19 -1.38
CA ALA A 75 16.09 -10.33 -2.14
C ALA A 75 17.51 -10.48 -1.58
N GLY A 76 18.46 -10.91 -2.41
CA GLY A 76 19.89 -10.78 -2.13
C GLY A 76 20.37 -9.37 -2.47
N ASN A 77 21.52 -9.26 -3.15
CA ASN A 77 21.97 -7.99 -3.70
C ASN A 77 20.94 -7.43 -4.69
N TYR A 78 20.65 -6.13 -4.59
CA TYR A 78 19.70 -5.46 -5.47
C TYR A 78 20.24 -4.13 -5.99
N THR A 79 19.63 -3.64 -7.06
CA THR A 79 19.90 -2.32 -7.64
C THR A 79 18.59 -1.62 -7.96
N PRO A 80 18.45 -0.32 -7.65
CA PRO A 80 17.36 0.49 -8.18
C PRO A 80 17.38 0.49 -9.71
N ILE A 81 16.21 0.58 -10.34
CA ILE A 81 16.09 0.61 -11.80
C ILE A 81 14.92 1.52 -12.21
N LYS A 82 15.08 2.29 -13.28
CA LYS A 82 14.02 3.14 -13.85
C LYS A 82 13.60 2.61 -15.21
N VAL A 83 12.35 2.89 -15.59
CA VAL A 83 11.83 2.60 -16.93
C VAL A 83 12.77 3.14 -18.00
N GLY A 84 13.04 2.35 -19.03
CA GLY A 84 14.01 2.69 -20.08
C GLY A 84 15.46 2.45 -19.67
N GLN A 85 15.72 1.65 -18.62
CA GLN A 85 17.07 1.28 -18.21
C GLN A 85 17.28 -0.25 -18.23
N THR A 86 18.56 -0.61 -18.32
CA THR A 86 19.04 -1.99 -18.22
C THR A 86 20.19 -2.10 -17.23
N THR A 87 20.30 -3.24 -16.55
CA THR A 87 21.40 -3.61 -15.65
C THR A 87 21.79 -5.06 -15.88
N THR A 88 22.98 -5.47 -15.44
CA THR A 88 23.48 -6.84 -15.56
C THR A 88 23.85 -7.40 -14.19
N LEU A 89 23.35 -8.59 -13.88
CA LEU A 89 23.79 -9.38 -12.73
C LEU A 89 25.08 -10.10 -13.07
N LEU A 90 26.12 -9.88 -12.28
CA LEU A 90 27.44 -10.45 -12.45
C LEU A 90 27.82 -11.27 -11.22
N LEU A 91 28.74 -12.23 -11.41
CA LEU A 91 29.35 -12.99 -10.34
C LEU A 91 30.82 -12.56 -10.21
N ASP A 92 31.16 -11.94 -9.08
CA ASP A 92 32.55 -11.65 -8.75
C ASP A 92 33.23 -12.93 -8.24
N GLN A 93 34.05 -13.52 -9.10
CA GLN A 93 34.85 -14.72 -8.77
C GLN A 93 36.12 -14.40 -7.98
N THR A 94 36.48 -13.12 -7.83
CA THR A 94 37.67 -12.71 -7.07
C THR A 94 37.37 -12.66 -5.56
N ALA A 95 36.12 -12.41 -5.18
CA ALA A 95 35.63 -12.52 -3.81
C ALA A 95 35.62 -13.99 -3.32
N ARG A 96 35.83 -14.19 -2.02
CA ARG A 96 35.78 -15.51 -1.37
C ARG A 96 34.85 -15.48 -0.15
N PRO A 97 33.67 -16.13 -0.21
CA PRO A 97 33.09 -16.83 -1.37
C PRO A 97 32.73 -15.86 -2.53
N PRO A 98 32.50 -16.36 -3.76
CA PRO A 98 32.04 -15.54 -4.88
C PRO A 98 30.74 -14.79 -4.53
N VAL A 99 30.63 -13.54 -4.98
CA VAL A 99 29.50 -12.65 -4.62
C VAL A 99 28.79 -12.14 -5.87
N LEU A 100 27.47 -12.16 -5.84
CA LEU A 100 26.63 -11.58 -6.89
C LEU A 100 26.57 -10.05 -6.73
N HIS A 101 26.66 -9.32 -7.82
CA HIS A 101 26.52 -7.88 -7.82
C HIS A 101 25.87 -7.39 -9.11
N TRP A 102 25.31 -6.18 -9.06
CA TRP A 102 24.68 -5.55 -10.21
C TRP A 102 25.59 -4.47 -10.78
N THR A 103 25.61 -4.33 -12.10
CA THR A 103 26.19 -3.14 -12.73
C THR A 103 25.30 -1.92 -12.52
N ASP A 104 25.88 -0.73 -12.56
CA ASP A 104 25.08 0.50 -12.57
C ASP A 104 24.05 0.49 -13.72
N PRO A 105 22.79 0.87 -13.45
CA PRO A 105 21.79 1.03 -14.48
C PRO A 105 22.21 1.99 -15.59
N LYS A 106 22.08 1.55 -16.84
CA LYS A 106 22.32 2.38 -18.02
C LYS A 106 21.04 2.57 -18.83
N ALA A 107 20.96 3.67 -19.56
CA ALA A 107 19.84 3.91 -20.47
C ALA A 107 19.77 2.83 -21.55
N LEU A 108 18.55 2.38 -21.84
CA LEU A 108 18.20 1.49 -22.93
C LEU A 108 17.21 2.24 -23.83
N SER A 109 17.68 2.66 -25.01
CA SER A 109 16.89 3.50 -25.91
C SER A 109 15.72 2.75 -26.53
N GLY A 110 14.57 3.43 -26.66
CA GLY A 110 13.41 2.91 -27.40
C GLY A 110 12.57 1.87 -26.66
N VAL A 111 12.76 1.67 -25.35
CA VAL A 111 11.97 0.72 -24.55
C VAL A 111 11.21 1.43 -23.43
N THR A 112 10.01 0.93 -23.13
CA THR A 112 9.13 1.41 -22.05
C THR A 112 9.13 0.48 -20.83
N THR A 113 10.06 -0.47 -20.78
CA THR A 113 10.20 -1.46 -19.71
C THR A 113 11.53 -1.29 -18.99
N VAL A 114 11.70 -2.03 -17.90
CA VAL A 114 13.02 -2.22 -17.26
C VAL A 114 13.60 -3.56 -17.69
N GLN A 115 14.92 -3.67 -17.76
CA GLN A 115 15.58 -4.92 -18.17
C GLN A 115 16.71 -5.31 -17.21
N ALA A 116 16.83 -6.61 -16.94
CA ALA A 116 17.98 -7.20 -16.27
C ALA A 116 18.55 -8.33 -17.13
N VAL A 117 19.88 -8.35 -17.28
CA VAL A 117 20.61 -9.40 -18.01
C VAL A 117 21.35 -10.27 -17.00
N ASN A 118 21.30 -11.58 -17.17
CA ASN A 118 22.18 -12.48 -16.42
C ASN A 118 23.54 -12.58 -17.09
N GLY A 119 24.61 -12.12 -16.44
CA GLY A 119 26.00 -12.26 -16.87
C GLY A 119 26.87 -13.07 -15.90
N THR A 120 26.28 -13.96 -15.12
CA THR A 120 26.98 -14.72 -14.05
C THR A 120 27.79 -15.91 -14.57
N GLY A 121 27.67 -16.27 -15.85
CA GLY A 121 28.32 -17.45 -16.43
C GLY A 121 27.52 -18.75 -16.29
N GLY A 122 26.40 -18.75 -15.56
CA GLY A 122 25.48 -19.87 -15.41
C GLY A 122 24.04 -19.39 -15.17
N PRO A 123 23.08 -20.30 -14.93
CA PRO A 123 21.72 -19.89 -14.57
C PRO A 123 21.67 -19.17 -13.22
N ALA A 124 20.81 -18.15 -13.11
CA ALA A 124 20.65 -17.38 -11.89
C ALA A 124 19.19 -16.95 -11.66
N GLY A 125 18.82 -16.77 -10.40
CA GLY A 125 17.55 -16.19 -9.99
C GLY A 125 17.56 -14.67 -10.09
N ILE A 126 16.60 -14.10 -10.79
CA ILE A 126 16.39 -12.65 -10.86
C ILE A 126 14.99 -12.34 -10.32
N GLY A 127 14.87 -11.29 -9.52
CA GLY A 127 13.59 -10.79 -9.02
C GLY A 127 13.41 -9.32 -9.35
N ILE A 128 12.17 -8.91 -9.56
CA ILE A 128 11.76 -7.51 -9.64
C ILE A 128 10.74 -7.21 -8.55
N GLY A 129 10.77 -5.99 -8.03
CA GLY A 129 9.86 -5.54 -7.01
C GLY A 129 10.10 -4.08 -6.66
N PHE A 130 9.94 -3.74 -5.37
CA PHE A 130 9.94 -2.34 -4.94
C PHE A 130 10.86 -2.08 -3.77
N ILE A 131 11.43 -0.89 -3.78
CA ILE A 131 12.34 -0.41 -2.76
C ILE A 131 11.61 0.61 -1.88
N THR A 132 11.42 0.28 -0.61
CA THR A 132 10.99 1.24 0.42
C THR A 132 12.19 2.01 0.91
N ASP A 133 12.01 3.30 1.22
CA ASP A 133 13.05 4.15 1.84
C ASP A 133 14.40 4.18 1.11
N LEU A 134 14.35 4.21 -0.22
CA LEU A 134 15.54 4.36 -1.08
C LEU A 134 16.47 5.49 -0.60
N ASP A 135 17.76 5.21 -0.57
CA ASP A 135 18.89 6.02 -0.10
C ASP A 135 18.87 6.34 1.41
N LYS A 136 18.13 5.55 2.22
CA LYS A 136 18.06 5.72 3.68
C LYS A 136 18.52 4.45 4.43
N PRO A 137 18.87 4.56 5.74
CA PRO A 137 19.23 3.39 6.55
C PRO A 137 18.13 2.33 6.71
N THR A 138 16.88 2.69 6.46
CA THR A 138 15.71 1.79 6.50
C THR A 138 15.33 1.26 5.12
N GLU A 139 16.21 1.43 4.12
CA GLU A 139 15.98 0.91 2.78
C GLU A 139 15.78 -0.60 2.81
N ASP A 140 14.74 -1.06 2.10
CA ASP A 140 14.44 -2.47 1.97
C ASP A 140 13.83 -2.78 0.60
N MET A 141 14.11 -3.98 0.09
CA MET A 141 13.68 -4.44 -1.23
C MET A 141 12.72 -5.62 -1.09
N SER A 142 11.46 -5.39 -1.42
CA SER A 142 10.44 -6.44 -1.51
C SER A 142 10.36 -7.01 -2.91
N VAL A 143 10.58 -8.31 -3.09
CA VAL A 143 10.39 -9.01 -4.37
C VAL A 143 8.91 -9.22 -4.63
N ALA A 144 8.44 -8.83 -5.82
CA ALA A 144 7.06 -9.02 -6.25
C ALA A 144 6.92 -10.16 -7.26
N LEU A 145 7.93 -10.30 -8.13
CA LEU A 145 8.00 -11.32 -9.19
C LEU A 145 9.41 -11.86 -9.25
N THR A 146 9.56 -13.13 -9.61
CA THR A 146 10.87 -13.75 -9.83
C THR A 146 10.91 -14.66 -11.05
N TRP A 147 12.10 -14.72 -11.65
CA TRP A 147 12.52 -15.68 -12.65
C TRP A 147 13.62 -16.55 -12.02
N PRO A 148 13.29 -17.76 -11.53
CA PRO A 148 14.24 -18.57 -10.75
C PRO A 148 15.45 -19.08 -11.54
N ASN A 149 15.36 -19.15 -12.87
CA ASN A 149 16.33 -19.86 -13.71
C ASN A 149 16.63 -19.09 -15.00
N VAL A 150 17.07 -17.84 -14.90
CA VAL A 150 17.47 -17.04 -16.06
C VAL A 150 18.81 -17.58 -16.58
N GLY A 151 18.86 -18.07 -17.81
CA GLY A 151 20.11 -18.56 -18.41
C GLY A 151 21.15 -17.44 -18.60
N ASN A 152 22.43 -17.81 -18.68
CA ASN A 152 23.50 -16.84 -18.93
C ASN A 152 23.27 -16.11 -20.25
N THR A 153 23.58 -14.81 -20.29
CA THR A 153 23.32 -13.84 -21.38
C THR A 153 21.85 -13.55 -21.68
N LEU A 154 20.90 -14.28 -21.07
CA LEU A 154 19.48 -14.01 -21.26
C LEU A 154 19.05 -12.81 -20.43
N ALA A 155 18.04 -12.11 -20.94
CA ALA A 155 17.44 -10.95 -20.32
C ALA A 155 16.02 -11.24 -19.87
N VAL A 156 15.64 -10.64 -18.75
CA VAL A 156 14.24 -10.55 -18.31
C VAL A 156 13.80 -9.11 -18.41
N THR A 157 12.54 -8.90 -18.80
CA THR A 157 11.92 -7.59 -18.89
C THR A 157 10.83 -7.47 -17.84
N GLY A 158 10.86 -6.35 -17.12
CA GLY A 158 9.80 -5.95 -16.21
C GLY A 158 8.89 -4.94 -16.89
N ASP A 159 7.74 -5.39 -17.39
CA ASP A 159 6.59 -4.50 -17.61
C ASP A 159 5.71 -4.57 -16.35
N PHE A 160 5.97 -3.64 -15.44
CA PHE A 160 5.39 -3.71 -14.10
C PHE A 160 4.30 -2.65 -13.92
N THR A 161 3.05 -3.05 -14.19
CA THR A 161 1.88 -2.31 -13.70
C THR A 161 1.57 -2.80 -12.28
N PRO A 162 1.49 -1.93 -11.26
CA PRO A 162 1.29 -2.35 -9.87
C PRO A 162 -0.16 -2.69 -9.58
N ILE A 163 -0.66 -3.74 -10.23
CA ILE A 163 -1.95 -4.35 -9.96
C ILE A 163 -1.77 -5.28 -8.77
N LEU A 164 -2.31 -4.86 -7.63
CA LEU A 164 -2.31 -5.64 -6.40
C LEU A 164 -3.62 -6.40 -6.28
N SER A 165 -3.52 -7.70 -6.01
CA SER A 165 -4.64 -8.59 -5.74
C SER A 165 -4.61 -9.06 -4.29
N ALA A 166 -5.78 -9.17 -3.67
CA ALA A 166 -5.97 -9.73 -2.34
C ALA A 166 -6.76 -11.04 -2.44
N TYR A 167 -6.21 -12.10 -1.87
CA TYR A 167 -6.82 -13.42 -1.78
C TYR A 167 -7.02 -13.81 -0.32
N VAL A 168 -8.02 -14.63 -0.06
CA VAL A 168 -8.32 -15.16 1.28
C VAL A 168 -8.35 -16.68 1.23
N ALA A 169 -7.99 -17.32 2.35
CA ALA A 169 -8.00 -18.77 2.55
C ALA A 169 -7.04 -19.53 1.63
N LEU A 170 -5.85 -18.96 1.40
CA LEU A 170 -4.72 -19.65 0.80
C LEU A 170 -3.61 -19.78 1.82
N ASP A 171 -3.01 -20.97 1.96
CA ASP A 171 -2.01 -21.28 2.98
C ASP A 171 -0.59 -20.86 2.58
N TYR A 172 -0.48 -19.70 1.92
CA TYR A 172 0.81 -19.12 1.56
C TYR A 172 1.48 -18.43 2.75
N GLN A 173 2.81 -18.44 2.77
CA GLN A 173 3.63 -17.64 3.67
C GLN A 173 4.12 -16.36 2.99
N GLU A 174 4.43 -15.31 3.76
CA GLU A 174 5.04 -14.10 3.20
C GLU A 174 6.35 -14.45 2.48
N SER A 175 6.58 -13.83 1.33
CA SER A 175 7.69 -14.10 0.42
C SER A 175 7.69 -15.48 -0.25
N GLN A 176 6.63 -16.29 -0.10
CA GLN A 176 6.56 -17.58 -0.78
C GLN A 176 6.29 -17.43 -2.28
N LEU A 177 6.98 -18.25 -3.08
CA LEU A 177 6.76 -18.40 -4.52
C LEU A 177 5.38 -19.02 -4.81
N ILE A 178 4.59 -18.37 -5.67
CA ILE A 178 3.28 -18.86 -6.10
C ILE A 178 3.43 -19.53 -7.48
N ARG A 179 3.08 -20.81 -7.58
CA ARG A 179 3.32 -21.61 -8.81
C ARG A 179 2.09 -21.83 -9.70
N GLY A 180 0.88 -21.53 -9.23
CA GLY A 180 -0.33 -21.65 -10.03
C GLY A 180 -1.63 -21.68 -9.26
N ASP A 181 -1.60 -21.88 -7.94
CA ASP A 181 -2.82 -22.12 -7.14
C ASP A 181 -3.83 -20.96 -7.16
N ILE A 182 -3.38 -19.75 -7.49
CA ILE A 182 -4.25 -18.58 -7.63
C ILE A 182 -4.97 -18.51 -8.98
N GLN A 183 -4.62 -19.34 -9.98
CA GLN A 183 -5.21 -19.29 -11.32
C GLN A 183 -6.71 -19.63 -11.32
N SER A 184 -7.14 -20.52 -10.43
CA SER A 184 -8.55 -20.94 -10.30
C SER A 184 -9.32 -20.17 -9.22
N VAL A 185 -8.69 -19.19 -8.58
CA VAL A 185 -9.27 -18.44 -7.46
C VAL A 185 -9.42 -16.99 -7.86
N ALA A 186 -10.63 -16.44 -7.73
CA ALA A 186 -10.84 -15.02 -7.95
C ALA A 186 -10.34 -14.22 -6.72
N PRO A 187 -9.59 -13.12 -6.91
CA PRO A 187 -9.24 -12.25 -5.80
C PRO A 187 -10.50 -11.56 -5.24
N ILE A 188 -10.58 -11.41 -3.92
CA ILE A 188 -11.68 -10.68 -3.27
C ILE A 188 -11.57 -9.17 -3.46
N TRP A 189 -10.39 -8.69 -3.87
CA TRP A 189 -10.11 -7.30 -4.22
C TRP A 189 -8.92 -7.22 -5.16
N GLN A 190 -9.00 -6.34 -6.16
CA GLN A 190 -7.92 -6.10 -7.11
C GLN A 190 -7.95 -4.65 -7.58
N LYS A 191 -6.82 -3.95 -7.49
CA LYS A 191 -6.69 -2.57 -7.98
C LYS A 191 -5.28 -2.26 -8.47
N ASN A 192 -5.20 -1.36 -9.45
CA ASN A 192 -3.97 -0.67 -9.76
C ASN A 192 -3.65 0.33 -8.63
N LEU A 193 -2.52 0.17 -7.96
CA LEU A 193 -2.14 1.02 -6.83
C LEU A 193 -1.96 2.49 -7.22
N LEU A 194 -1.63 2.78 -8.49
CA LEU A 194 -1.52 4.14 -8.98
C LEU A 194 -2.85 4.88 -8.98
N SER A 195 -3.99 4.17 -9.11
CA SER A 195 -5.33 4.78 -9.08
C SER A 195 -5.87 5.02 -7.66
N LEU A 196 -5.13 4.61 -6.63
CA LEU A 196 -5.52 4.78 -5.24
C LEU A 196 -5.01 6.11 -4.67
N GLN A 197 -5.68 6.58 -3.62
CA GLN A 197 -5.18 7.66 -2.78
C GLN A 197 -3.94 7.21 -2.00
N ALA A 198 -3.16 8.17 -1.50
CA ALA A 198 -1.92 7.90 -0.75
C ALA A 198 -2.12 6.97 0.44
N ASN A 199 -3.26 7.07 1.12
CA ASN A 199 -3.67 6.15 2.18
C ASN A 199 -5.03 5.56 1.81
N SER A 200 -5.16 4.24 1.84
CA SER A 200 -6.42 3.55 1.51
C SER A 200 -6.71 2.49 2.56
N THR A 201 -7.96 2.43 3.03
CA THR A 201 -8.42 1.37 3.93
C THR A 201 -9.36 0.43 3.20
N ILE A 202 -9.10 -0.87 3.32
CA ILE A 202 -9.91 -1.94 2.75
C ILE A 202 -10.47 -2.76 3.91
N VAL A 203 -11.79 -2.92 3.94
CA VAL A 203 -12.48 -3.72 4.96
C VAL A 203 -12.85 -5.07 4.35
N ILE A 204 -12.42 -6.14 5.00
CA ILE A 204 -12.71 -7.53 4.65
C ILE A 204 -13.82 -8.04 5.56
N SER A 205 -14.84 -8.63 4.97
CA SER A 205 -16.00 -9.20 5.66
C SER A 205 -16.51 -10.46 4.93
N LYS A 206 -17.49 -11.13 5.52
CA LYS A 206 -18.30 -12.12 4.82
C LYS A 206 -19.63 -11.52 4.40
N ASP A 207 -20.12 -11.90 3.22
CA ASP A 207 -21.48 -11.57 2.79
C ASP A 207 -22.50 -12.59 3.35
N ALA A 208 -23.78 -12.40 2.99
CA ALA A 208 -24.86 -13.27 3.45
C ALA A 208 -24.76 -14.73 2.95
N THR A 209 -23.96 -14.99 1.91
CA THR A 209 -23.69 -16.34 1.38
C THR A 209 -22.51 -17.02 2.08
N GLY A 210 -21.79 -16.28 2.93
CA GLY A 210 -20.56 -16.73 3.59
C GLY A 210 -19.30 -16.47 2.77
N ALA A 211 -19.41 -15.88 1.57
CA ALA A 211 -18.26 -15.55 0.73
C ALA A 211 -17.49 -14.35 1.30
N TYR A 212 -16.17 -14.38 1.19
CA TYR A 212 -15.33 -13.25 1.57
C TYR A 212 -15.42 -12.13 0.53
N VAL A 213 -15.61 -10.91 1.01
CA VAL A 213 -15.67 -9.70 0.18
C VAL A 213 -14.78 -8.62 0.78
N ALA A 214 -14.26 -7.75 -0.07
CA ALA A 214 -13.47 -6.60 0.34
C ALA A 214 -14.05 -5.29 -0.20
N GLN A 215 -14.28 -4.35 0.70
CA GLN A 215 -14.78 -3.01 0.39
C GLN A 215 -13.71 -1.97 0.69
N GLN A 216 -13.33 -1.21 -0.33
CA GLN A 216 -12.49 -0.03 -0.12
C GLN A 216 -13.34 1.09 0.49
N LEU A 217 -12.85 1.68 1.58
CA LEU A 217 -13.41 2.91 2.12
C LEU A 217 -12.91 4.07 1.25
N ASN A 218 -13.83 4.81 0.64
CA ASN A 218 -13.48 6.03 -0.07
C ASN A 218 -12.92 7.03 0.96
N GLY A 219 -11.70 7.51 0.72
CA GLY A 219 -10.91 8.13 1.76
C GLY A 219 -11.53 9.39 2.33
N PHE A 220 -11.31 9.54 3.63
CA PHE A 220 -11.30 10.82 4.31
C PHE A 220 -10.07 11.60 3.83
N THR A 221 -10.28 12.71 3.12
CA THR A 221 -9.22 13.71 2.91
C THR A 221 -8.99 14.41 4.24
N ALA A 222 -7.85 14.14 4.89
CA ALA A 222 -7.31 15.06 5.87
C ALA A 222 -6.64 16.18 5.07
N GLU A 223 -7.39 17.25 4.80
CA GLU A 223 -6.78 18.53 4.47
C GLU A 223 -6.06 18.99 5.74
N VAL A 224 -4.73 18.98 5.70
CA VAL A 224 -3.93 19.72 6.68
C VAL A 224 -4.09 21.17 6.25
N ASP A 225 -5.02 21.88 6.88
CA ASP A 225 -4.98 23.34 6.85
C ASP A 225 -3.66 23.73 7.50
N ASP A 226 -2.69 24.14 6.69
CA ASP A 226 -1.56 24.94 7.14
C ASP A 226 -2.15 26.17 7.82
N VAL A 227 -2.23 26.13 9.15
CA VAL A 227 -2.44 27.32 9.94
C VAL A 227 -1.21 28.17 9.67
N ALA A 228 -1.40 29.18 8.80
CA ALA A 228 -0.44 30.24 8.61
C ALA A 228 -0.11 30.83 9.99
N ASP A 229 1.03 30.40 10.53
CA ASP A 229 1.66 31.01 11.68
C ASP A 229 2.16 32.38 11.20
N SER A 230 1.52 33.43 11.70
CA SER A 230 1.98 34.79 11.52
C SER A 230 3.31 34.92 12.26
N THR A 231 4.39 34.91 11.48
CA THR A 231 5.69 35.55 11.71
C THR A 231 5.90 36.17 13.09
N GLU A 232 6.87 35.64 13.83
CA GLU A 232 8.01 36.45 14.27
C GLU A 232 9.24 35.54 14.46
N GLU A 233 10.31 35.91 13.77
CA GLU A 233 11.63 35.31 13.87
C GLU A 233 12.22 35.59 15.26
N ASP A 234 12.66 34.55 15.96
CA ASP A 234 13.96 34.65 16.61
C ASP A 234 14.70 33.30 16.61
N SER A 235 15.92 33.39 16.14
CA SER A 235 16.87 32.33 15.89
C SER A 235 17.43 31.74 17.19
N THR A 236 17.47 30.41 17.30
CA THR A 236 18.63 29.65 17.82
C THR A 236 18.39 28.14 17.69
N PRO A 237 19.27 27.38 17.03
CA PRO A 237 19.23 25.92 17.05
C PRO A 237 20.13 25.41 18.19
N LEU A 238 19.56 24.82 19.23
CA LEU A 238 20.36 24.13 20.24
C LEU A 238 19.69 22.86 20.78
N TRP A 239 20.21 21.76 20.25
CA TRP A 239 20.43 20.48 20.92
C TRP A 239 21.11 20.67 22.28
N LYS A 240 20.41 21.23 23.28
CA LYS A 240 20.79 21.18 24.70
C LYS A 240 19.56 21.31 25.58
N SER A 241 18.96 20.17 25.92
CA SER A 241 18.75 19.75 27.31
C SER A 241 17.85 18.52 27.29
N LEU A 242 18.44 17.41 27.73
CA LEU A 242 17.68 16.38 28.41
C LEU A 242 17.17 17.02 29.71
N ASP A 243 15.86 17.17 29.83
CA ASP A 243 15.18 17.11 31.11
C ASP A 243 13.89 16.30 30.93
N GLU A 244 13.80 15.22 31.70
CA GLU A 244 12.61 14.41 31.86
C GLU A 244 11.48 15.29 32.44
N GLY A 245 10.31 15.34 31.79
CA GLY A 245 9.13 15.90 32.46
C GLY A 245 8.05 16.61 31.63
N VAL A 246 8.02 16.53 30.29
CA VAL A 246 6.92 17.13 29.53
C VAL A 246 6.29 16.11 28.57
N ILE A 247 5.25 15.41 29.04
CA ILE A 247 4.27 14.80 28.15
C ILE A 247 3.58 15.96 27.43
N ARG A 248 4.06 16.31 26.22
CA ARG A 248 3.29 17.16 25.32
C ARG A 248 2.03 16.39 24.94
N PHE A 249 0.91 16.72 25.55
CA PHE A 249 -0.40 16.29 25.05
C PHE A 249 -0.57 16.91 23.67
N ILE A 250 -0.28 16.14 22.63
CA ILE A 250 -0.59 16.51 21.25
C ILE A 250 -2.13 16.55 21.16
N LYS A 251 -2.71 17.74 21.26
CA LYS A 251 -4.14 17.94 21.03
C LYS A 251 -4.40 17.72 19.54
N ARG A 252 -4.96 16.56 19.19
CA ARG A 252 -5.38 16.25 17.81
C ARG A 252 -6.82 16.74 17.64
N SER A 253 -7.02 17.69 16.74
CA SER A 253 -8.35 18.08 16.25
C SER A 253 -8.69 17.26 15.01
N TYR A 254 -9.95 16.87 14.88
CA TYR A 254 -10.44 16.06 13.77
C TYR A 254 -11.65 16.77 13.17
N SER A 255 -11.60 17.06 11.87
CA SER A 255 -12.73 17.63 11.15
C SER A 255 -13.39 16.62 10.23
N ALA A 256 -14.72 16.67 10.18
CA ALA A 256 -15.52 15.85 9.30
C ALA A 256 -16.68 16.67 8.74
N THR A 257 -16.87 16.55 7.43
CA THR A 257 -18.01 17.10 6.71
C THR A 257 -19.09 16.04 6.55
N LEU A 258 -20.24 16.31 7.16
CA LEU A 258 -21.43 15.47 7.05
C LEU A 258 -22.51 16.23 6.27
N THR A 259 -23.06 15.55 5.26
CA THR A 259 -24.18 16.06 4.46
C THR A 259 -25.39 15.19 4.74
N PHE A 260 -26.51 15.83 5.05
CA PHE A 260 -27.77 15.17 5.37
C PHE A 260 -28.81 15.63 4.35
N ASP A 261 -29.49 14.68 3.73
CA ASP A 261 -30.68 14.96 2.92
C ASP A 261 -31.90 14.84 3.84
N VAL A 262 -32.28 15.97 4.46
CA VAL A 262 -33.40 16.03 5.41
C VAL A 262 -34.41 17.12 5.03
N PRO A 263 -35.73 16.88 5.21
CA PRO A 263 -36.77 17.83 4.82
C PRO A 263 -36.76 19.13 5.63
N LYS A 264 -36.30 19.09 6.89
CA LYS A 264 -36.23 20.25 7.78
C LYS A 264 -34.89 20.34 8.49
N ARG A 265 -34.39 21.57 8.66
CA ARG A 265 -33.13 21.84 9.39
C ARG A 265 -33.15 21.36 10.84
N SER A 266 -34.32 21.34 11.48
CA SER A 266 -34.50 20.79 12.83
C SER A 266 -34.10 19.31 12.92
N ASP A 267 -34.22 18.58 11.82
CA ASP A 267 -34.07 17.12 11.81
C ASP A 267 -32.60 16.71 11.76
N ILE A 268 -31.72 17.62 11.35
CA ILE A 268 -30.26 17.46 11.41
C ILE A 268 -29.80 17.19 12.85
N GLY A 269 -30.43 17.83 13.83
CA GLY A 269 -30.11 17.60 15.25
C GLY A 269 -30.35 16.15 15.68
N HIS A 270 -31.41 15.52 15.16
CA HIS A 270 -31.71 14.11 15.42
C HIS A 270 -30.70 13.17 14.75
N CYS A 271 -30.23 13.51 13.55
CA CYS A 271 -29.19 12.73 12.85
C CYS A 271 -27.81 12.85 13.50
N LEU A 272 -27.48 14.01 14.05
CA LEU A 272 -26.18 14.25 14.69
C LEU A 272 -26.10 13.70 16.12
N LYS A 273 -27.23 13.60 16.82
CA LYS A 273 -27.26 13.20 18.24
C LYS A 273 -26.52 11.88 18.52
N PRO A 274 -26.75 10.76 17.79
CA PRO A 274 -26.04 9.50 18.07
C PRO A 274 -24.52 9.60 17.84
N ILE A 275 -24.09 10.45 16.92
CA ILE A 275 -22.67 10.67 16.60
C ILE A 275 -22.02 11.46 17.73
N VAL A 276 -22.66 12.53 18.17
CA VAL A 276 -22.19 13.39 19.27
C VAL A 276 -22.12 12.61 20.57
N ASP A 277 -23.15 11.84 20.89
CA ASP A 277 -23.22 11.03 22.11
C ASP A 277 -22.06 10.02 22.15
N ARG A 278 -21.83 9.29 21.06
CA ARG A 278 -20.76 8.28 20.96
C ARG A 278 -19.34 8.85 20.97
N LEU A 279 -19.14 10.06 20.45
CA LEU A 279 -17.85 10.74 20.50
C LEU A 279 -17.59 11.34 21.89
N THR A 280 -18.63 11.85 22.55
CA THR A 280 -18.54 12.36 23.92
C THR A 280 -18.21 11.23 24.90
N GLU A 281 -18.84 10.06 24.76
CA GLU A 281 -18.51 8.85 25.54
C GLU A 281 -17.04 8.44 25.44
N LYS A 282 -16.38 8.77 24.32
CA LYS A 282 -14.96 8.47 24.08
C LYS A 282 -14.02 9.59 24.55
N GLY A 283 -14.55 10.61 25.22
CA GLY A 283 -13.77 11.72 25.77
C GLY A 283 -13.40 12.80 24.75
N TYR A 284 -14.01 12.82 23.56
CA TYR A 284 -13.81 13.91 22.61
C TYR A 284 -14.63 15.13 23.00
N GLN A 285 -14.01 16.32 22.96
CA GLN A 285 -14.74 17.58 22.97
C GLN A 285 -15.19 17.90 21.55
N ILE A 286 -16.46 18.28 21.38
CA ILE A 286 -17.08 18.43 20.07
C ILE A 286 -17.57 19.85 19.90
N LYS A 287 -17.15 20.52 18.82
CA LYS A 287 -17.71 21.79 18.37
C LYS A 287 -18.49 21.59 17.08
N LEU A 288 -19.75 22.06 17.06
CA LEU A 288 -20.60 22.04 15.87
C LEU A 288 -20.66 23.43 15.26
N ALA A 289 -20.34 23.54 13.96
CA ALA A 289 -20.55 24.76 13.18
C ALA A 289 -21.50 24.49 12.00
N THR A 290 -22.47 25.39 11.78
CA THR A 290 -23.41 25.30 10.66
C THR A 290 -23.20 26.45 9.69
N LYS A 291 -22.88 26.17 8.42
CA LYS A 291 -22.90 27.17 7.34
C LYS A 291 -24.08 26.91 6.40
N VAL A 292 -24.75 27.97 5.96
CA VAL A 292 -25.81 27.91 4.95
C VAL A 292 -25.20 28.28 3.61
N THR A 293 -25.24 27.37 2.65
CA THR A 293 -24.75 27.61 1.28
C THR A 293 -25.95 27.64 0.34
N SER A 294 -26.22 28.77 -0.31
CA SER A 294 -27.29 28.85 -1.32
C SER A 294 -26.72 28.52 -2.71
N SER A 295 -26.98 27.33 -3.23
CA SER A 295 -26.73 27.04 -4.64
C SER A 295 -27.96 27.44 -5.46
N ARG A 296 -27.84 28.51 -6.26
CA ARG A 296 -28.80 28.78 -7.35
C ARG A 296 -28.52 27.77 -8.46
N TYR A 297 -29.26 26.68 -8.52
CA TYR A 297 -29.71 25.98 -9.75
C TYR A 297 -30.57 24.80 -9.29
N CYS A 298 -31.90 24.93 -9.40
CA CYS A 298 -32.83 23.82 -9.26
C CYS A 298 -33.91 23.96 -10.35
N TYR A 299 -34.16 22.86 -11.06
CA TYR A 299 -35.40 22.65 -11.83
C TYR A 299 -36.61 22.64 -10.89
N PRO A 300 -37.82 22.98 -11.37
CA PRO A 300 -38.99 23.15 -10.51
C PRO A 300 -39.53 21.79 -10.06
N GLY A 301 -39.44 21.48 -8.77
CA GLY A 301 -40.10 20.32 -8.17
C GLY A 301 -39.47 19.76 -6.89
N SER A 302 -38.21 20.05 -6.58
CA SER A 302 -37.57 19.55 -5.35
C SER A 302 -36.60 20.59 -4.76
N THR A 303 -36.90 21.08 -3.56
CA THR A 303 -35.95 21.84 -2.74
C THR A 303 -34.95 20.87 -2.13
N ALA A 304 -33.83 20.64 -2.80
CA ALA A 304 -32.66 20.01 -2.21
C ALA A 304 -31.81 21.08 -1.53
N HIS A 305 -31.52 20.91 -0.25
CA HIS A 305 -30.59 21.76 0.49
C HIS A 305 -29.36 20.95 0.88
N CYS A 306 -28.23 21.18 0.20
CA CYS A 306 -26.94 20.63 0.61
C CYS A 306 -26.36 21.45 1.77
N PHE A 307 -26.03 20.78 2.86
CA PHE A 307 -25.32 21.37 4.00
C PHE A 307 -23.98 20.69 4.22
N THR A 308 -22.99 21.51 4.57
CA THR A 308 -21.61 21.12 4.87
C THR A 308 -21.35 21.50 6.32
N HIS A 309 -20.99 20.54 7.17
CA HIS A 309 -20.64 20.80 8.57
C HIS A 309 -19.14 20.70 8.78
N HIS A 310 -18.60 21.48 9.72
CA HIS A 310 -17.25 21.28 10.22
C HIS A 310 -17.36 20.83 11.67
N LEU A 311 -16.77 19.67 11.98
CA LEU A 311 -16.43 19.26 13.34
C LEU A 311 -15.02 19.78 13.63
N ALA A 312 -14.73 20.25 14.84
CA ALA A 312 -13.39 20.66 15.27
C ALA A 312 -13.07 20.00 16.62
#